data_AF-A0A2K4AHB2-F1
#
_entry.id   AF-A0A2K4AHB2-F1
#
_cell.length_a   1.000
_cell.length_b   1.000
_cell.length_c   1.000
_cell.angle_alpha   90.00
_cell.angle_beta   90.00
_cell.angle_gamma   90.00
#
_symmetry.space_group_name_H-M   'P 1'
#
loop_
_entity.id
_entity.type
_entity.pdbx_description
1 polymer ?
#
loop_
_entity_poly.entity_id
_entity_poly.type
_entity_poly.pdbx_seq_one_letter_code
_entity_poly.pdbx_strand_id
1 'polypeptide(L)'
;MKLYDAYKAYLIEELNDGISIQKNNDIAYYDVLEEINGLSNDTLCVLNHLYINKGQEDAFEQKFLQRNKHLQHVDGFEALRFLRPRMTGRHYIIITLWKDRQSFYNWQNSTEYQQTHKHRGTSKGADVKIINRELSYNIRIELAESI
;
A
#
# COMPACT_ATOMS: atom_id res chain seq x y z
N MET A 1 11.21 8.58 -9.84
CA MET A 1 9.94 9.36 -9.85
C MET A 1 9.72 10.01 -8.48
N LYS A 2 9.01 11.14 -8.40
CA LYS A 2 8.59 11.73 -7.11
C LYS A 2 7.07 11.92 -7.10
N LEU A 3 6.40 11.39 -6.07
CA LEU A 3 4.98 11.64 -5.80
C LEU A 3 4.81 12.51 -4.56
N TYR A 4 3.92 13.49 -4.62
CA TYR A 4 3.64 14.37 -3.49
C TYR A 4 2.17 14.77 -3.44
N ASP A 5 1.67 14.99 -2.24
CA ASP A 5 0.32 15.52 -2.05
C ASP A 5 0.29 17.04 -2.24
N ALA A 6 -0.92 17.60 -2.45
CA ALA A 6 -1.12 19.03 -2.63
C ALA A 6 -0.53 19.90 -1.49
N TYR A 7 -0.40 19.34 -0.29
CA TYR A 7 0.15 20.02 0.89
C TYR A 7 1.63 19.71 1.15
N LYS A 8 2.28 18.87 0.32
CA LYS A 8 3.65 18.35 0.50
C LYS A 8 3.90 17.73 1.88
N ALA A 9 2.86 17.27 2.55
CA ALA A 9 2.95 16.51 3.79
C ALA A 9 3.51 15.10 3.53
N TYR A 10 3.32 14.57 2.31
CA TYR A 10 3.94 13.33 1.86
C TYR A 10 4.79 13.56 0.62
N LEU A 11 5.97 12.95 0.63
CA LEU A 11 6.85 12.82 -0.53
C LEU A 11 7.28 11.36 -0.65
N ILE A 12 6.95 10.72 -1.77
CA ILE A 12 7.35 9.37 -2.13
C ILE A 12 8.37 9.48 -3.26
N GLU A 13 9.57 8.96 -3.09
CA GLU A 13 10.62 9.02 -4.11
C GLU A 13 11.09 7.61 -4.44
N GLU A 14 11.02 7.25 -5.72
CA GLU A 14 11.70 6.05 -6.23
C GLU A 14 13.19 6.34 -6.34
N LEU A 15 13.99 5.53 -5.64
CA LEU A 15 15.44 5.54 -5.62
C LEU A 15 15.98 4.38 -6.46
N ASN A 16 17.29 4.39 -6.72
CA ASN A 16 17.93 3.30 -7.47
C ASN A 16 17.83 1.94 -6.76
N ASP A 17 17.74 1.93 -5.43
CA ASP A 17 17.78 0.73 -4.60
C ASP A 17 16.50 0.51 -3.78
N GLY A 18 15.45 1.33 -3.94
CA GLY A 18 14.23 1.23 -3.15
C GLY A 18 13.32 2.44 -3.27
N ILE A 19 12.50 2.67 -2.24
CA ILE A 19 11.62 3.83 -2.15
C ILE A 19 11.85 4.55 -0.81
N SER A 20 11.90 5.88 -0.84
CA SER A 20 11.76 6.69 0.37
C SER A 20 10.33 7.24 0.47
N ILE A 21 9.81 7.28 1.70
CA ILE A 21 8.56 7.96 2.01
C ILE A 21 8.84 8.92 3.15
N GLN A 22 8.76 10.20 2.85
CA GLN A 22 8.81 11.27 3.82
C GLN A 22 7.39 11.68 4.20
N LYS A 23 7.13 11.76 5.50
CA LYS A 23 5.92 12.35 6.06
C LYS A 23 6.33 13.42 7.07
N ASN A 24 6.03 14.68 6.79
CA ASN A 24 6.53 15.83 7.56
C ASN A 24 8.07 15.78 7.68
N ASN A 25 8.60 15.62 8.89
CA ASN A 25 10.04 15.57 9.20
C ASN A 25 10.59 14.15 9.38
N ASP A 26 9.79 13.11 9.15
CA ASP A 26 10.19 11.71 9.29
C ASP A 26 10.32 11.06 7.91
N ILE A 27 11.49 10.47 7.63
CA ILE A 27 11.80 9.79 6.38
C ILE A 27 12.02 8.32 6.67
N ALA A 28 11.31 7.46 5.96
CA ALA A 28 11.49 6.01 6.00
C ALA A 28 11.92 5.48 4.64
N TYR A 29 12.76 4.45 4.66
CA TYR A 29 13.28 3.79 3.47
C TYR A 29 12.78 2.36 3.38
N TYR A 30 12.48 1.92 2.17
CA TYR A 30 11.84 0.65 1.89
C TYR A 30 12.52 -0.10 0.76
N ASP A 31 12.59 -1.41 0.90
CA ASP A 31 12.87 -2.31 -0.21
C ASP A 31 11.56 -2.62 -0.95
N VAL A 32 11.63 -2.71 -2.28
CA VAL A 32 10.49 -3.07 -3.12
C VAL A 32 10.45 -4.59 -3.28
N LEU A 33 9.44 -5.23 -2.70
CA LEU A 33 9.22 -6.68 -2.80
C LEU A 33 8.39 -7.06 -4.03
N GLU A 34 7.51 -6.17 -4.48
CA GLU A 34 6.74 -6.34 -5.70
C GLU A 34 6.42 -5.00 -6.33
N GLU A 35 6.49 -4.98 -7.66
CA GLU A 35 6.12 -3.87 -8.50
C GLU A 35 5.12 -4.33 -9.57
N ILE A 36 4.08 -3.53 -9.78
CA ILE A 36 3.14 -3.66 -10.88
C ILE A 36 2.98 -2.27 -11.52
N ASN A 37 3.28 -2.17 -12.81
CA ASN A 37 3.24 -0.94 -13.62
C ASN A 37 4.07 0.22 -13.05
N GLY A 38 4.19 1.33 -13.80
CA GLY A 38 4.91 2.53 -13.36
C GLY A 38 4.09 3.41 -12.42
N LEU A 39 4.73 4.06 -11.44
CA LEU A 39 4.07 5.10 -10.65
C LEU A 39 3.90 6.39 -11.46
N SER A 40 2.76 7.07 -11.31
CA SER A 40 2.45 8.36 -11.94
C SER A 40 1.84 9.34 -10.93
N ASN A 41 2.00 10.64 -11.21
CA ASN A 41 1.48 11.72 -10.35
C ASN A 41 0.02 12.10 -10.61
N ASP A 42 -0.59 11.57 -11.66
CA ASP A 42 -1.88 12.08 -12.14
C ASP A 42 -3.05 11.22 -11.63
N THR A 43 -2.89 10.61 -10.44
CA THR A 43 -3.78 9.56 -9.93
C THR A 43 -4.05 9.69 -8.42
N LEU A 44 -5.07 9.00 -7.92
CA LEU A 44 -5.29 8.81 -6.49
C LEU A 44 -4.27 7.79 -5.96
N CYS A 45 -3.50 8.19 -4.94
CA CYS A 45 -2.58 7.30 -4.23
C CYS A 45 -3.18 6.83 -2.91
N VAL A 46 -3.14 5.52 -2.67
CA VAL A 46 -3.59 4.90 -1.42
C VAL A 46 -2.44 4.13 -0.80
N LEU A 47 -2.11 4.46 0.44
CA LEU A 47 -1.07 3.81 1.24
C LEU A 47 -1.71 2.99 2.35
N ASN A 48 -1.56 1.67 2.29
CA ASN A 48 -1.97 0.77 3.36
C ASN A 48 -0.78 0.45 4.25
N HIS A 49 -0.74 1.04 5.45
CA HIS A 49 0.29 0.83 6.45
C HIS A 49 -0.08 -0.39 7.30
N LEU A 50 0.70 -1.46 7.15
CA LEU A 50 0.47 -2.74 7.80
C LEU A 50 1.55 -2.99 8.85
N TYR A 51 1.12 -3.02 10.12
CA TYR A 51 2.00 -3.43 11.21
C TYR A 51 1.97 -4.95 11.30
N ILE A 52 3.12 -5.60 11.15
CA ILE A 52 3.25 -7.05 11.23
C ILE A 52 3.71 -7.41 12.62
N ASN A 53 3.07 -8.41 13.23
CA ASN A 53 3.49 -8.91 14.53
C ASN A 53 4.90 -9.50 14.42
N LYS A 54 5.73 -9.23 15.43
CA LYS A 54 7.13 -9.67 15.44
C LYS A 54 7.26 -11.17 15.17
N GLY A 55 8.14 -11.53 14.24
CA GLY A 55 8.39 -12.91 13.83
C GLY A 55 7.35 -13.47 12.85
N GLN A 56 6.49 -12.64 12.26
CA GLN A 56 5.50 -13.02 11.25
C GLN A 56 5.76 -12.36 9.90
N GLU A 57 6.86 -11.61 9.76
CA GLU A 57 7.26 -10.88 8.56
C GLU A 57 7.41 -11.81 7.35
N ASP A 58 8.19 -12.89 7.47
CA ASP A 58 8.39 -13.84 6.38
C ASP A 58 7.08 -14.50 5.94
N ALA A 59 6.24 -14.88 6.91
CA ALA A 59 4.94 -15.49 6.64
C ALA A 59 3.99 -14.50 5.94
N PHE A 60 4.01 -13.23 6.35
CA PHE A 60 3.25 -12.16 5.73
C PHE A 60 3.67 -11.97 4.27
N GLU A 61 4.97 -11.85 4.02
CA GLU A 61 5.50 -11.63 2.68
C GLU A 61 5.23 -12.79 1.74
N GLN A 62 5.48 -14.02 2.18
CA GLN A 62 5.18 -15.21 1.38
C GLN A 62 3.70 -15.25 1.01
N LYS A 63 2.82 -15.04 1.99
CA LYS A 63 1.38 -15.01 1.75
C LYS A 63 0.98 -13.90 0.79
N PHE A 64 1.56 -12.71 0.94
CA PHE A 64 1.25 -11.58 0.08
C PHE A 64 1.75 -11.83 -1.35
N LEU A 65 2.97 -12.31 -1.54
CA LEU A 65 3.55 -12.58 -2.86
C LEU A 65 2.86 -13.74 -3.60
N GLN A 66 2.30 -14.70 -2.87
CA GLN A 66 1.51 -15.81 -3.43
C GLN A 66 0.03 -15.46 -3.66
N ARG A 67 -0.40 -14.24 -3.32
CA ARG A 67 -1.78 -13.82 -3.53
C ARG A 67 -2.13 -13.81 -5.01
N ASN A 68 -3.42 -13.97 -5.31
CA ASN A 68 -3.91 -13.79 -6.67
C ASN A 68 -3.85 -12.31 -7.08
N LYS A 69 -3.22 -12.01 -8.21
CA LYS A 69 -2.97 -10.64 -8.71
C LYS A 69 -4.14 -10.06 -9.51
N HIS A 70 -5.38 -10.39 -9.12
CA HIS A 70 -6.60 -9.92 -9.78
C HIS A 70 -6.72 -8.40 -9.89
N LEU A 71 -6.04 -7.65 -9.00
CA LEU A 71 -6.06 -6.20 -8.97
C LEU A 71 -5.67 -5.57 -10.33
N GLN A 72 -4.81 -6.24 -11.11
CA GLN A 72 -4.40 -5.79 -12.45
C GLN A 72 -5.55 -5.70 -13.47
N HIS A 73 -6.64 -6.41 -13.23
CA HIS A 73 -7.81 -6.46 -14.13
C HIS A 73 -8.97 -5.60 -13.62
N VAL A 74 -8.77 -4.84 -12.54
CA VAL A 74 -9.79 -3.97 -11.97
C VAL A 74 -9.79 -2.65 -12.72
N ASP A 75 -10.96 -2.23 -13.20
CA ASP A 75 -11.12 -0.96 -13.90
C ASP A 75 -10.64 0.22 -13.04
N GLY A 76 -9.74 1.01 -13.62
CA GLY A 76 -9.13 2.18 -12.99
C GLY A 76 -8.00 1.88 -12.01
N PHE A 77 -7.52 0.63 -11.88
CA PHE A 77 -6.25 0.33 -11.22
C PHE A 77 -5.07 0.71 -12.12
N GLU A 78 -4.09 1.41 -11.57
CA GLU A 78 -2.96 1.95 -12.36
C GLU A 78 -1.63 1.28 -11.97
N ALA A 79 -1.31 1.18 -10.67
CA ALA A 79 -0.03 0.64 -10.22
C ALA A 79 -0.07 0.10 -8.78
N LEU A 80 0.89 -0.76 -8.45
CA LEU A 80 1.12 -1.25 -7.08
C LEU A 80 2.61 -1.28 -6.74
N ARG A 81 2.93 -0.96 -5.48
CA ARG A 81 4.21 -1.29 -4.83
C ARG A 81 3.96 -2.02 -3.52
N PHE A 82 4.67 -3.11 -3.29
CA PHE A 82 4.73 -3.77 -1.98
C PHE A 82 6.08 -3.49 -1.33
N LEU A 83 6.05 -2.79 -0.20
CA LEU A 83 7.23 -2.19 0.41
C LEU A 83 7.53 -2.81 1.77
N ARG A 84 8.77 -3.31 1.92
CA ARG A 84 9.34 -3.76 3.19
C ARG A 84 10.11 -2.61 3.83
N PRO A 85 9.85 -2.25 5.09
CA PRO A 85 10.64 -1.22 5.76
C PRO A 85 12.06 -1.72 6.04
N ARG A 86 13.07 -0.90 5.73
CA ARG A 86 14.47 -1.19 6.09
C ARG A 86 14.75 -1.04 7.58
N MET A 87 13.88 -0.33 8.30
CA MET A 87 13.97 -0.12 9.74
C MET A 87 12.97 -1.02 10.47
N THR A 88 13.47 -1.79 11.43
CA THR A 88 12.64 -2.66 12.26
C THR A 88 11.59 -1.87 13.04
N GLY A 89 10.40 -2.46 13.22
CA GLY A 89 9.30 -1.84 13.95
C GLY A 89 8.49 -0.79 13.17
N ARG A 90 8.85 -0.51 11.90
CA ARG A 90 8.00 0.26 10.98
C ARG A 90 6.99 -0.63 10.25
N HIS A 91 5.96 -0.01 9.71
CA HIS A 91 4.94 -0.67 8.91
C HIS A 91 5.48 -1.10 7.55
N TYR A 92 5.01 -2.24 7.05
CA TYR A 92 4.98 -2.50 5.62
C TYR A 92 4.00 -1.54 4.96
N ILE A 93 4.25 -1.19 3.71
CA ILE A 93 3.37 -0.31 2.95
C ILE A 93 2.99 -0.98 1.65
N ILE A 94 1.70 -1.04 1.37
CA ILE A 94 1.20 -1.32 0.03
C ILE A 94 0.72 0.00 -0.55
N ILE A 95 1.39 0.45 -1.61
CA ILE A 95 0.94 1.59 -2.41
C ILE A 95 0.07 1.05 -3.54
N THR A 96 -1.09 1.64 -3.74
CA THR A 96 -1.89 1.43 -4.96
C THR A 96 -2.27 2.78 -5.57
N LEU A 97 -2.08 2.89 -6.88
CA LEU A 97 -2.53 4.04 -7.66
C LEU A 97 -3.83 3.70 -8.40
N TRP A 98 -4.73 4.66 -8.44
CA TRP A 98 -6.04 4.55 -9.04
C TRP A 98 -6.33 5.76 -9.91
N LYS A 99 -6.92 5.54 -11.07
CA LYS A 99 -7.31 6.61 -12.01
C LYS A 99 -8.07 7.74 -11.33
N ASP A 100 -8.98 7.39 -10.43
CA ASP A 100 -9.75 8.35 -9.64
C ASP A 100 -10.29 7.71 -8.35
N ARG A 101 -10.86 8.56 -7.48
CA ARG A 101 -11.55 8.13 -6.25
C ARG A 101 -12.66 7.13 -6.52
N GLN A 102 -13.44 7.32 -7.58
CA GLN A 102 -14.59 6.48 -7.85
C GLN A 102 -14.17 5.05 -8.17
N SER A 103 -13.09 4.88 -8.93
CA SER A 103 -12.49 3.59 -9.28
C SER A 103 -12.06 2.82 -8.03
N PHE A 104 -11.36 3.51 -7.11
CA PHE A 104 -11.00 2.93 -5.81
C PHE A 104 -12.23 2.52 -4.98
N TYR A 105 -13.26 3.38 -4.91
CA TYR A 105 -14.47 3.06 -4.15
C TYR A 105 -15.28 1.92 -4.79
N ASN A 106 -15.37 1.87 -6.11
CA ASN A 106 -16.01 0.78 -6.84
C ASN A 106 -15.34 -0.54 -6.51
N TRP A 107 -14.00 -0.58 -6.55
CA TRP A 107 -13.23 -1.74 -6.13
C TRP A 107 -13.44 -2.09 -4.65
N GLN A 108 -13.35 -1.12 -3.74
CA GLN A 108 -13.51 -1.37 -2.31
C GLN A 108 -14.90 -1.93 -1.96
N ASN A 109 -15.93 -1.56 -2.72
CA ASN A 109 -17.29 -2.05 -2.56
C ASN A 109 -17.57 -3.33 -3.36
N SER A 110 -16.64 -3.78 -4.21
CA SER A 110 -16.80 -4.95 -5.06
C SER A 110 -16.73 -6.25 -4.25
N THR A 111 -17.35 -7.31 -4.79
CA THR A 111 -17.41 -8.62 -4.13
C THR A 111 -16.01 -9.25 -4.00
N GLU A 112 -15.08 -8.87 -4.88
CA GLU A 112 -13.68 -9.28 -4.91
C GLU A 112 -12.87 -8.67 -3.76
N TYR A 113 -13.12 -7.41 -3.39
CA TYR A 113 -12.55 -6.80 -2.18
C TYR A 113 -13.11 -7.49 -0.94
N GLN A 114 -14.42 -7.77 -0.93
CA GLN A 114 -15.04 -8.54 0.14
C GLN A 114 -14.45 -9.94 0.26
N GLN A 115 -14.12 -10.65 -0.83
CA GLN A 115 -13.51 -11.99 -0.73
C GLN A 115 -12.08 -11.97 -0.18
N THR A 116 -11.29 -10.95 -0.52
CA THR A 116 -9.90 -10.81 -0.05
C THR A 116 -9.80 -10.14 1.33
N HIS A 117 -10.84 -9.40 1.75
CA HIS A 117 -10.92 -8.67 3.03
C HIS A 117 -12.10 -9.13 3.92
N LYS A 118 -12.69 -10.31 3.66
CA LYS A 118 -13.91 -10.88 4.30
C LYS A 118 -13.79 -11.09 5.81
N HIS A 119 -12.63 -10.79 6.38
CA HIS A 119 -12.36 -10.88 7.81
C HIS A 119 -12.09 -9.54 8.47
N ARG A 120 -12.27 -8.39 7.81
CA ARG A 120 -12.35 -7.08 8.50
C ARG A 120 -13.50 -7.16 9.52
N GLY A 121 -13.16 -7.28 10.81
CA GLY A 121 -14.13 -7.29 11.92
C GLY A 121 -14.39 -8.63 12.61
N THR A 122 -13.82 -9.76 12.17
CA THR A 122 -13.96 -11.04 12.91
C THR A 122 -12.62 -11.53 13.46
N SER A 123 -12.57 -11.71 14.78
CA SER A 123 -11.40 -12.12 15.59
C SER A 123 -10.98 -13.59 15.39
N LYS A 124 -11.33 -14.22 14.25
CA LYS A 124 -11.09 -15.66 13.99
C LYS A 124 -10.42 -15.98 12.65
N GLY A 125 -9.88 -15.00 11.93
CA GLY A 125 -9.05 -15.27 10.74
C GLY A 125 -7.58 -15.48 11.09
N ALA A 126 -6.89 -16.40 10.40
CA ALA A 126 -5.43 -16.59 10.50
C ALA A 126 -4.62 -15.28 10.31
N ASP A 127 -5.23 -14.26 9.71
CA ASP A 127 -4.66 -12.94 9.46
C ASP A 127 -4.41 -12.10 10.71
N VAL A 128 -5.15 -12.30 11.81
CA VAL A 128 -4.99 -11.49 13.04
C VAL A 128 -3.67 -11.81 13.75
N LYS A 129 -3.15 -13.04 13.59
CA LYS A 129 -1.85 -13.42 14.15
C LYS A 129 -0.68 -12.80 13.39
N ILE A 130 -0.86 -12.53 12.10
CA ILE A 130 0.18 -11.99 11.23
C ILE A 130 0.17 -10.46 11.27
N ILE A 131 -1.00 -9.83 11.05
CA ILE A 131 -1.14 -8.38 10.94
C ILE A 131 -1.79 -7.82 12.21
N ASN A 132 -1.12 -6.88 12.86
CA ASN A 132 -1.69 -6.11 13.96
C ASN A 132 -2.61 -5.01 13.39
N ARG A 133 -3.92 -5.23 13.49
CA ARG A 133 -4.92 -4.33 12.92
C ARG A 133 -5.13 -3.04 13.70
N GLU A 134 -4.85 -3.04 15.00
CA GLU A 134 -4.96 -1.84 15.84
C GLU A 134 -3.87 -0.82 15.50
N LEU A 135 -2.69 -1.34 15.12
CA LEU A 135 -1.56 -0.50 14.70
C LEU A 135 -1.55 -0.22 13.19
N SER A 136 -2.38 -0.89 12.39
CA SER A 136 -2.45 -0.71 10.94
C SER A 136 -3.46 0.36 10.56
N TYR A 137 -3.16 1.14 9.53
CA TYR A 137 -4.01 2.25 9.07
C TYR A 137 -3.87 2.49 7.56
N ASN A 138 -4.82 3.21 6.99
CA ASN A 138 -4.81 3.58 5.57
C ASN A 138 -4.77 5.09 5.44
N ILE A 139 -3.94 5.57 4.51
CA ILE A 139 -3.87 6.97 4.10
C ILE A 139 -4.25 7.03 2.63
N ARG A 140 -5.00 8.07 2.27
CA ARG A 140 -5.35 8.40 0.89
C ARG A 140 -4.79 9.77 0.58
N ILE A 141 -4.18 9.90 -0.58
CA ILE A 141 -3.49 11.08 -1.03
C ILE A 141 -3.98 11.41 -2.43
N GLU A 142 -4.55 12.60 -2.60
CA GLU A 142 -4.65 13.19 -3.94
C GLU A 142 -3.26 13.67 -4.32
N LEU A 143 -2.72 13.09 -5.39
CA LEU A 143 -1.45 13.55 -5.94
C LEU A 143 -1.69 14.89 -6.64
N ALA A 144 -0.75 15.81 -6.48
CA ALA A 144 -0.79 17.07 -7.20
C ALA A 144 -0.48 16.84 -8.69
N GLU A 145 -1.15 17.59 -9.57
CA GLU A 145 -0.86 17.54 -11.01
C GLU A 145 0.62 17.81 -11.27
N SER A 146 1.20 17.04 -12.19
CA SER A 146 2.54 17.26 -12.70
C SER A 146 2.58 18.63 -13.41
N ILE A 147 3.39 19.58 -12.92
CA ILE A 147 3.66 20.85 -13.60
C ILE A 147 4.51 20.62 -14.85
#